data_AF-A0A3R6WAG2-F1
#
_entry.id   AF-A0A3R6WAG2-F1
#
_cell.length_a   1.000
_cell.length_b   1.000
_cell.length_c   1.000
_cell.angle_alpha   90.00
_cell.angle_beta   90.00
_cell.angle_gamma   90.00
#
_symmetry.space_group_name_H-M   'P 1'
#
loop_
_entity.id
_entity.type
_entity.pdbx_description
1 polymer ?
#
loop_
_entity_poly.entity_id
_entity_poly.type
_entity_poly.pdbx_seq_one_letter_code
_entity_poly.pdbx_strand_id
1 'polypeptide(L)'
;MIPMSTQICKSLIVCFLLGVFVTSCNTSTKQTTDNEIKFDSIRVEKTYHLLENPDNPNCDFQLNFIYPVKFANKEILKKIQNDFVLSYFGENYENLSPEDAAAKYTEDYLDAYKELETDFKAELEKKDDLPVGAWFSYYESSSDEIAYNQNDILSYIVRFENYTGGAHGAHAYNNHVINLKTGNAITEEDIFIDNFQDSLAQILVDHIAKQNNVENAKDLENIGFFSVEEIFPNGNFLIDGNGITYTFNEYEIAAYVVGATNVFLPYDEIQYLLKKDSPVSKLIEN
;
A
#
# COMPACT_ATOMS: atom_id res chain seq x y z
N MET A 1 10.06 -44.68 -72.98
CA MET A 1 9.51 -45.31 -71.77
C MET A 1 8.25 -44.56 -71.38
N ILE A 2 7.11 -45.25 -71.47
CA ILE A 2 5.77 -44.91 -70.96
C ILE A 2 5.73 -45.38 -69.48
N PRO A 3 4.88 -44.91 -68.53
CA PRO A 3 4.25 -43.60 -68.25
C PRO A 3 4.23 -43.26 -66.71
N MET A 4 3.58 -42.17 -66.30
CA MET A 4 2.65 -42.05 -65.13
C MET A 4 2.34 -40.55 -64.90
N SER A 5 1.21 -40.01 -65.35
CA SER A 5 -0.17 -40.11 -64.84
C SER A 5 -0.47 -39.24 -63.61
N THR A 6 -1.43 -38.31 -63.81
CA THR A 6 -2.47 -37.81 -62.87
C THR A 6 -1.99 -37.01 -61.64
N GLN A 7 -2.64 -35.95 -61.16
CA GLN A 7 -4.01 -35.45 -61.33
C GLN A 7 -4.04 -33.97 -60.88
N ILE A 8 -4.79 -33.13 -61.60
CA ILE A 8 -5.06 -31.74 -61.21
C ILE A 8 -6.21 -31.77 -60.18
N CYS A 9 -5.93 -31.42 -58.93
CA CYS A 9 -6.96 -31.22 -57.91
C CYS A 9 -7.30 -29.72 -57.84
N LYS A 10 -8.51 -29.37 -58.28
CA LYS A 10 -9.08 -28.03 -58.11
C LYS A 10 -9.60 -27.91 -56.67
N SER A 11 -8.96 -27.10 -55.83
CA SER A 11 -9.57 -26.68 -54.55
C SER A 11 -10.46 -25.46 -54.78
N LEU A 12 -11.76 -25.63 -54.57
CA LEU A 12 -12.71 -24.54 -54.36
C LEU A 12 -12.41 -23.87 -53.02
N ILE A 13 -12.19 -22.56 -53.04
CA ILE A 13 -12.18 -21.72 -51.84
C ILE A 13 -13.63 -21.30 -51.58
N VAL A 14 -14.21 -21.82 -50.51
CA VAL A 14 -15.51 -21.35 -49.97
C VAL A 14 -15.19 -20.35 -48.85
N CYS A 15 -15.39 -19.06 -49.13
CA CYS A 15 -15.29 -18.01 -48.10
C CYS A 15 -16.55 -18.04 -47.23
N PHE A 16 -16.41 -18.50 -45.99
CA PHE A 16 -17.46 -18.42 -44.97
C PHE A 16 -17.33 -17.07 -44.25
N LEU A 17 -18.17 -16.10 -44.59
CA LEU A 17 -18.32 -14.84 -43.85
C LEU A 17 -19.22 -15.10 -42.64
N LEU A 18 -18.60 -15.40 -41.49
CA LEU A 18 -19.26 -15.39 -40.18
C LEU A 18 -19.37 -13.93 -39.71
N GLY A 19 -20.59 -13.38 -39.78
CA GLY A 19 -20.93 -12.10 -39.18
C GLY A 19 -20.93 -12.22 -37.65
N VAL A 20 -20.02 -11.49 -36.99
CA VAL A 20 -20.01 -11.34 -35.54
C VAL A 20 -20.96 -10.19 -35.21
N PHE A 21 -22.12 -10.51 -34.64
CA PHE A 21 -22.96 -9.54 -33.95
C PHE A 21 -22.30 -9.20 -32.61
N VAL A 22 -21.74 -8.00 -32.49
CA VAL A 22 -21.27 -7.47 -31.21
C VAL A 22 -22.47 -6.77 -30.55
N THR A 23 -23.07 -7.43 -29.56
CA THR A 23 -24.04 -6.80 -28.66
C THR A 23 -23.29 -5.88 -27.71
N SER A 24 -23.39 -4.57 -27.93
CA SER A 24 -22.86 -3.55 -27.03
C SER A 24 -23.67 -3.54 -25.73
N CYS A 25 -23.10 -4.06 -24.65
CA CYS A 25 -23.57 -3.75 -23.30
C CYS A 25 -23.27 -2.26 -23.03
N ASN A 26 -24.31 -1.47 -22.76
CA ASN A 26 -24.15 -0.14 -22.19
C ASN A 26 -23.69 -0.28 -20.73
N THR A 27 -22.38 -0.34 -20.51
CA THR A 27 -21.80 0.13 -19.25
C THR A 27 -21.60 1.63 -19.39
N SER A 28 -22.38 2.41 -18.65
CA SER A 28 -22.12 3.84 -18.43
C SER A 28 -20.72 3.97 -17.82
N THR A 29 -19.73 4.30 -18.64
CA THR A 29 -18.40 4.67 -18.17
C THR A 29 -18.53 5.94 -17.34
N LYS A 30 -18.36 5.83 -16.02
CA LYS A 30 -18.25 6.98 -15.10
C LYS A 30 -17.23 7.95 -15.67
N GLN A 31 -17.60 9.22 -15.85
CA GLN A 31 -16.71 10.24 -16.40
C GLN A 31 -15.72 10.66 -15.30
N THR A 32 -14.54 10.05 -15.29
CA THR A 32 -13.48 10.37 -14.31
C THR A 32 -12.59 11.49 -14.84
N THR A 33 -12.25 12.47 -13.98
CA THR A 33 -11.27 13.51 -14.33
C THR A 33 -9.96 13.20 -13.64
N ASP A 34 -8.91 12.88 -14.40
CA ASP A 34 -7.56 12.69 -13.85
C ASP A 34 -7.05 13.99 -13.23
N ASN A 35 -6.37 13.89 -12.09
CA ASN A 35 -5.78 15.07 -11.47
C ASN A 35 -4.50 15.49 -12.21
N GLU A 36 -4.25 16.79 -12.26
CA GLU A 36 -3.09 17.34 -12.98
C GLU A 36 -1.75 17.23 -12.23
N ILE A 37 -1.76 16.79 -10.97
CA ILE A 37 -0.56 16.60 -10.15
C ILE A 37 0.41 15.61 -10.83
N LYS A 38 1.70 15.94 -10.83
CA LYS A 38 2.78 15.11 -11.40
C LYS A 38 3.75 14.70 -10.31
N PHE A 39 4.29 13.50 -10.47
CA PHE A 39 5.19 12.85 -9.53
C PHE A 39 6.55 12.58 -10.18
N ASP A 40 7.55 12.46 -9.32
CA ASP A 40 8.86 11.88 -9.63
C ASP A 40 9.18 10.84 -8.54
N SER A 41 10.33 10.16 -8.63
CA SER A 41 10.72 9.13 -7.67
C SER A 41 12.20 9.16 -7.34
N ILE A 42 12.52 8.90 -6.07
CA ILE A 42 13.88 8.63 -5.59
C ILE A 42 13.99 7.13 -5.28
N ARG A 43 15.07 6.51 -5.77
CA ARG A 43 15.42 5.13 -5.43
C ARG A 43 16.81 5.09 -4.81
N VAL A 44 16.92 4.42 -3.68
CA VAL A 44 18.17 4.18 -2.97
C VAL A 44 18.29 2.69 -2.67
N GLU A 45 19.48 2.15 -2.94
CA GLU A 45 19.87 0.80 -2.54
C GLU A 45 21.26 0.92 -1.89
N LYS A 46 21.41 0.42 -0.67
CA LYS A 46 22.67 0.43 0.08
C LYS A 46 22.86 -0.90 0.79
N THR A 47 24.10 -1.36 0.81
CA THR A 47 24.54 -2.46 1.67
C THR A 47 25.77 -1.99 2.44
N TYR A 48 25.81 -2.25 3.74
CA TYR A 48 26.98 -2.00 4.57
C TYR A 48 27.29 -3.22 5.42
N HIS A 49 28.53 -3.69 5.36
CA HIS A 49 29.01 -4.77 6.23
C HIS A 49 29.73 -4.18 7.43
N LEU A 50 29.43 -4.71 8.63
CA LEU A 50 30.06 -4.26 9.87
C LEU A 50 31.59 -4.35 9.79
N LEU A 51 32.28 -3.33 10.33
CA LEU A 51 33.75 -3.23 10.31
C LEU A 51 34.35 -3.18 8.91
N GLU A 52 33.55 -2.81 7.89
CA GLU A 52 33.93 -2.78 6.48
C GLU A 52 34.51 -4.11 5.97
N ASN A 53 34.05 -5.24 6.53
CA ASN A 53 34.49 -6.58 6.14
C ASN A 53 33.36 -7.36 5.48
N PRO A 54 33.47 -7.77 4.20
CA PRO A 54 32.40 -8.48 3.49
C PRO A 54 32.03 -9.85 4.10
N ASP A 55 32.90 -10.44 4.93
CA ASP A 55 32.60 -11.70 5.63
C ASP A 55 31.74 -11.48 6.89
N ASN A 56 31.58 -10.23 7.36
CA ASN A 56 30.74 -9.90 8.50
C ASN A 56 29.26 -9.72 8.09
N PRO A 57 28.33 -9.76 9.06
CA PRO A 57 26.93 -9.38 8.84
C PRO A 57 26.80 -7.99 8.22
N ASN A 58 25.68 -7.79 7.52
CA ASN A 58 25.39 -6.54 6.82
C ASN A 58 23.96 -6.06 7.08
N CYS A 59 23.73 -4.80 6.73
CA CYS A 59 22.40 -4.29 6.46
C CYS A 59 22.16 -4.22 4.95
N ASP A 60 20.95 -4.56 4.53
CA ASP A 60 20.43 -4.27 3.19
C ASP A 60 19.31 -3.22 3.30
N PHE A 61 19.53 -2.04 2.70
CA PHE A 61 18.60 -0.92 2.76
C PHE A 61 18.07 -0.59 1.36
N GLN A 62 16.74 -0.54 1.25
CA GLN A 62 16.04 -0.17 0.02
C GLN A 62 14.96 0.86 0.31
N LEU A 63 14.91 1.88 -0.54
CA LEU A 63 13.93 2.96 -0.47
C LEU A 63 13.45 3.27 -1.89
N ASN A 64 12.13 3.33 -2.09
CA ASN A 64 11.49 3.75 -3.32
C ASN A 64 10.40 4.79 -3.00
N PHE A 65 10.76 6.07 -3.11
CA PHE A 65 9.90 7.17 -2.67
C PHE A 65 9.39 7.98 -3.87
N ILE A 66 8.08 7.94 -4.11
CA ILE A 66 7.35 8.70 -5.12
C ILE A 66 6.83 9.97 -4.46
N TYR A 67 7.06 11.13 -5.07
CA TYR A 67 6.65 12.39 -4.47
C TYR A 67 6.16 13.39 -5.51
N PRO A 68 5.24 14.30 -5.13
CA PRO A 68 4.71 15.27 -6.07
C PRO A 68 5.73 16.37 -6.38
N VAL A 69 5.96 16.62 -7.67
CA VAL A 69 6.91 17.62 -8.17
C VAL A 69 6.25 18.81 -8.85
N LYS A 70 4.99 18.66 -9.27
CA LYS A 70 4.26 19.74 -9.96
C LYS A 70 2.77 19.67 -9.69
N PHE A 71 2.22 20.80 -9.27
CA PHE A 71 0.79 21.06 -9.18
C PHE A 71 0.54 22.55 -9.42
N ALA A 72 -0.66 22.92 -9.90
CA ALA A 72 -0.96 24.29 -10.28
C ALA A 72 -0.86 25.26 -9.09
N ASN A 73 -1.37 24.86 -7.92
CA ASN A 73 -1.24 25.61 -6.68
C ASN A 73 0.03 25.19 -5.93
N LYS A 74 1.01 26.10 -5.84
CA LYS A 74 2.31 25.86 -5.20
C LYS A 74 2.23 25.72 -3.67
N GLU A 75 1.28 26.37 -3.02
CA GLU A 75 1.10 26.27 -1.56
C GLU A 75 0.54 24.89 -1.20
N ILE A 76 -0.47 24.43 -1.96
CA ILE A 76 -1.00 23.07 -1.83
C ILE A 76 0.10 22.04 -2.15
N LEU A 77 0.87 22.25 -3.23
CA LEU A 77 1.98 21.35 -3.56
C LEU A 77 2.94 21.19 -2.39
N LYS A 78 3.37 22.30 -1.78
CA LYS A 78 4.30 22.27 -0.64
C LYS A 78 3.70 21.53 0.55
N LYS A 79 2.41 21.74 0.84
CA LYS A 79 1.72 21.01 1.90
C LYS A 79 1.72 19.50 1.64
N ILE A 80 1.35 19.09 0.43
CA ILE A 80 1.33 17.67 0.05
C ILE A 80 2.74 17.07 0.11
N GLN A 81 3.78 17.80 -0.32
CA GLN A 81 5.16 17.35 -0.20
C GLN A 81 5.56 17.10 1.26
N ASN A 82 5.18 17.99 2.18
CA ASN A 82 5.41 17.79 3.61
C ASN A 82 4.66 16.55 4.13
N ASP A 83 3.41 16.34 3.73
CA ASP A 83 2.63 15.16 4.13
C ASP A 83 3.27 13.85 3.62
N PHE A 84 3.77 13.83 2.37
CA PHE A 84 4.51 12.69 1.81
C PHE A 84 5.82 12.42 2.58
N VAL A 85 6.58 13.46 2.92
CA VAL A 85 7.81 13.32 3.70
C VAL A 85 7.51 12.82 5.12
N LEU A 86 6.50 13.38 5.77
CA LEU A 86 6.08 12.98 7.11
C LEU A 86 5.60 11.53 7.14
N SER A 87 4.73 11.14 6.21
CA SER A 87 4.18 9.78 6.15
C SER A 87 5.23 8.72 5.82
N TYR A 88 6.20 9.04 4.97
CA TYR A 88 7.23 8.10 4.55
C TYR A 88 8.39 8.00 5.54
N PHE A 89 8.93 9.14 6.00
CA PHE A 89 10.16 9.18 6.79
C PHE A 89 9.93 9.44 8.29
N GLY A 90 8.78 9.99 8.66
CA GLY A 90 8.44 10.36 10.04
C GLY A 90 8.75 11.82 10.40
N GLU A 91 8.31 12.20 11.61
CA GLU A 91 8.30 13.60 12.11
C GLU A 91 9.68 14.28 12.09
N ASN A 92 10.76 13.52 12.26
CA ASN A 92 12.12 14.06 12.25
C ASN A 92 12.52 14.67 10.90
N TYR A 93 11.77 14.40 9.83
CA TYR A 93 12.10 14.81 8.46
C TYR A 93 11.06 15.75 7.84
N GLU A 94 9.91 15.99 8.48
CA GLU A 94 8.70 16.67 7.91
C GLU A 94 8.93 18.08 7.31
N ASN A 95 10.06 18.71 7.61
CA ASN A 95 10.42 20.06 7.17
C ASN A 95 11.54 20.09 6.12
N LEU A 96 12.02 18.92 5.69
CA LEU A 96 13.00 18.78 4.62
C LEU A 96 12.31 18.74 3.25
N SER A 97 13.07 19.04 2.20
CA SER A 97 12.62 18.70 0.85
C SER A 97 12.54 17.16 0.70
N PRO A 98 11.72 16.62 -0.22
CA PRO A 98 11.71 15.19 -0.54
C PRO A 98 13.10 14.60 -0.77
N GLU A 99 13.96 15.32 -1.50
CA GLU A 99 15.33 14.91 -1.79
C GLU A 99 16.23 14.92 -0.54
N ASP A 100 16.15 15.98 0.26
CA ASP A 100 16.95 16.10 1.50
C ASP A 100 16.49 15.09 2.56
N ALA A 101 15.18 14.83 2.65
CA ALA A 101 14.62 13.83 3.54
C ALA A 101 15.12 12.42 3.20
N ALA A 102 15.03 12.02 1.92
CA ALA A 102 15.53 10.73 1.48
C ALA A 102 17.04 10.56 1.72
N ALA A 103 17.83 11.61 1.45
CA ALA A 103 19.27 11.60 1.70
C ALA A 103 19.59 11.47 3.19
N LYS A 104 18.93 12.28 4.04
CA LYS A 104 19.15 12.28 5.49
C LYS A 104 18.69 10.97 6.15
N TYR A 105 17.53 10.46 5.74
CA TYR A 105 17.02 9.18 6.23
C TYR A 105 17.96 8.02 5.88
N THR A 106 18.51 8.02 4.66
CA THR A 106 19.52 7.03 4.24
C THR A 106 20.79 7.13 5.09
N GLU A 107 21.27 8.34 5.36
CA GLU A 107 22.44 8.56 6.23
C GLU A 107 22.18 8.06 7.65
N ASP A 108 21.04 8.44 8.23
CA ASP A 108 20.65 8.07 9.59
C ASP A 108 20.51 6.55 9.76
N TYR A 109 19.90 5.87 8.78
CA TYR A 109 19.83 4.40 8.79
C TYR A 109 21.21 3.76 8.82
N LEU A 110 22.12 4.20 7.93
CA LEU A 110 23.46 3.62 7.82
C LEU A 110 24.29 3.91 9.07
N ASP A 111 24.17 5.11 9.65
CA ASP A 111 24.88 5.48 10.86
C ASP A 111 24.36 4.70 12.07
N ALA A 112 23.04 4.55 12.22
CA ALA A 112 22.45 3.71 13.27
C ALA A 112 22.93 2.25 13.16
N TYR A 113 23.05 1.70 11.94
CA TYR A 113 23.57 0.35 11.77
C TYR A 113 25.08 0.25 12.11
N LYS A 114 25.89 1.26 11.79
CA LYS A 114 27.31 1.32 12.19
C LYS A 114 27.50 1.40 13.70
N GLU A 115 26.59 2.01 14.44
CA GLU A 115 26.68 2.06 15.91
C GLU A 115 26.70 0.65 16.54
N LEU A 116 26.13 -0.35 15.86
CA LEU A 116 26.14 -1.75 16.29
C LEU A 116 27.54 -2.39 16.27
N GLU A 117 28.54 -1.78 15.63
CA GLU A 117 29.90 -2.33 15.57
C GLU A 117 30.53 -2.53 16.96
N THR A 118 30.15 -1.69 17.93
CA THR A 118 30.63 -1.83 19.31
C THR A 118 30.09 -3.09 19.95
N ASP A 119 28.78 -3.31 19.82
CA ASP A 119 28.11 -4.49 20.37
C ASP A 119 28.56 -5.76 19.64
N PHE A 120 28.68 -5.70 18.31
CA PHE A 120 29.18 -6.80 17.50
C PHE A 120 30.57 -7.26 17.95
N LYS A 121 31.50 -6.32 18.19
CA LYS A 121 32.83 -6.64 18.74
C LYS A 121 32.74 -7.29 20.11
N ALA A 122 31.89 -6.78 21.00
CA ALA A 122 31.70 -7.33 22.34
C ALA A 122 31.13 -8.76 22.30
N GLU A 123 30.18 -9.05 21.41
CA GLU A 123 29.64 -10.39 21.23
C GLU A 123 30.68 -11.37 20.66
N LEU A 124 31.53 -10.94 19.71
CA LEU A 124 32.62 -11.78 19.17
C LEU A 124 33.65 -12.17 20.23
N GLU A 125 33.84 -11.35 21.27
CA GLU A 125 34.77 -11.66 22.37
C GLU A 125 34.21 -12.68 23.37
N LYS A 126 32.88 -12.84 23.43
CA LYS A 126 32.24 -13.88 24.24
C LYS A 126 32.53 -15.23 23.58
N LYS A 127 33.32 -16.07 24.25
CA LYS A 127 33.76 -17.39 23.75
C LYS A 127 32.65 -18.44 23.84
N ASP A 128 31.48 -18.10 23.35
CA ASP A 128 30.29 -18.95 23.34
C ASP A 128 29.98 -19.32 21.88
N ASP A 129 29.50 -20.54 21.63
CA ASP A 129 29.13 -21.04 20.28
C ASP A 129 27.79 -20.46 19.77
N LEU A 130 27.53 -19.18 20.04
CA LEU A 130 26.29 -18.51 19.66
C LEU A 130 26.35 -18.04 18.20
N PRO A 131 25.22 -18.02 17.47
CA PRO A 131 25.17 -17.59 16.08
C PRO A 131 25.17 -16.06 15.98
N VAL A 132 26.22 -15.40 16.50
CA VAL A 132 26.35 -13.94 16.60
C VAL A 132 26.04 -13.25 15.26
N GLY A 133 26.50 -13.82 14.14
CA GLY A 133 26.26 -13.22 12.82
C GLY A 133 24.78 -13.05 12.43
N ALA A 134 23.90 -13.95 12.88
CA ALA A 134 22.47 -13.88 12.57
C ALA A 134 21.78 -12.72 13.30
N TRP A 135 22.33 -12.26 14.43
CA TRP A 135 21.74 -11.19 15.22
C TRP A 135 22.02 -9.80 14.68
N PHE A 136 22.96 -9.66 13.74
CA PHE A 136 23.37 -8.38 13.18
C PHE A 136 23.10 -8.29 11.67
N SER A 137 22.43 -9.27 11.07
CA SER A 137 22.05 -9.21 9.65
C SER A 137 20.69 -8.52 9.54
N TYR A 138 20.68 -7.26 9.11
CA TYR A 138 19.48 -6.41 9.11
C TYR A 138 19.01 -6.17 7.68
N TYR A 139 17.73 -5.85 7.50
CA TYR A 139 17.28 -5.20 6.28
C TYR A 139 16.16 -4.22 6.56
N GLU A 140 16.01 -3.27 5.64
CA GLU A 140 14.84 -2.43 5.54
C GLU A 140 14.49 -2.23 4.06
N SER A 141 13.21 -2.35 3.75
CA SER A 141 12.64 -2.04 2.45
C SER A 141 11.41 -1.15 2.66
N SER A 142 11.50 0.09 2.21
CA SER A 142 10.38 1.02 2.18
C SER A 142 10.00 1.36 0.75
N SER A 143 8.70 1.58 0.51
CA SER A 143 8.19 2.06 -0.77
C SER A 143 6.85 2.75 -0.61
N ASP A 144 6.46 3.59 -1.57
CA ASP A 144 5.09 4.07 -1.68
C ASP A 144 4.50 3.85 -3.08
N GLU A 145 3.18 3.95 -3.16
CA GLU A 145 2.42 3.69 -4.39
C GLU A 145 1.21 4.62 -4.47
N ILE A 146 1.03 5.29 -5.61
CA ILE A 146 -0.17 6.08 -5.90
C ILE A 146 -1.31 5.15 -6.30
N ALA A 147 -2.24 4.91 -5.38
CA ALA A 147 -3.37 4.00 -5.55
C ALA A 147 -4.53 4.63 -6.34
N TYR A 148 -4.77 5.94 -6.16
CA TYR A 148 -5.84 6.66 -6.85
C TYR A 148 -5.46 8.14 -7.07
N ASN A 149 -5.74 8.68 -8.25
CA ASN A 149 -5.40 10.07 -8.58
C ASN A 149 -6.42 10.72 -9.53
N GLN A 150 -7.68 10.78 -9.11
CA GLN A 150 -8.75 11.37 -9.91
C GLN A 150 -9.70 12.17 -9.02
N ASN A 151 -10.50 13.04 -9.64
CA ASN A 151 -11.58 13.78 -8.99
C ASN A 151 -11.09 14.50 -7.72
N ASP A 152 -10.01 15.27 -7.79
CA ASP A 152 -9.37 15.96 -6.67
C ASP A 152 -9.01 15.09 -5.45
N ILE A 153 -9.03 13.77 -5.58
CA ILE A 153 -8.64 12.83 -4.52
C ILE A 153 -7.35 12.16 -4.96
N LEU A 154 -6.36 12.22 -4.08
CA LEU A 154 -5.11 11.48 -4.20
C LEU A 154 -5.06 10.47 -3.06
N SER A 155 -5.07 9.18 -3.38
CA SER A 155 -4.83 8.12 -2.41
C SER A 155 -3.50 7.44 -2.71
N TYR A 156 -2.72 7.20 -1.68
CA TYR A 156 -1.44 6.52 -1.77
C TYR A 156 -1.19 5.70 -0.50
N ILE A 157 -0.34 4.70 -0.64
CA ILE A 157 0.05 3.81 0.45
C ILE A 157 1.57 3.89 0.62
N VAL A 158 2.02 3.98 1.86
CA VAL A 158 3.41 3.77 2.27
C VAL A 158 3.52 2.36 2.83
N ARG A 159 4.47 1.59 2.31
CA ARG A 159 4.80 0.23 2.73
C ARG A 159 6.18 0.23 3.36
N PHE A 160 6.27 -0.38 4.52
CA PHE A 160 7.51 -0.53 5.26
C PHE A 160 7.68 -1.98 5.66
N GLU A 161 8.88 -2.51 5.44
CA GLU A 161 9.28 -3.82 5.91
C GLU A 161 10.68 -3.72 6.49
N ASN A 162 10.92 -4.30 7.66
CA ASN A 162 12.27 -4.42 8.19
C ASN A 162 12.49 -5.72 8.96
N TYR A 163 13.76 -6.01 9.17
CA TYR A 163 14.24 -7.03 10.09
C TYR A 163 15.49 -6.50 10.78
N THR A 164 15.48 -6.57 12.11
CA THR A 164 16.57 -6.11 12.96
C THR A 164 17.05 -7.23 13.89
N GLY A 165 17.04 -8.46 13.38
CA GLY A 165 17.32 -9.66 14.18
C GLY A 165 16.07 -10.18 14.93
N GLY A 166 16.19 -11.36 15.51
CA GLY A 166 15.09 -12.01 16.25
C GLY A 166 14.29 -13.00 15.41
N ALA A 167 13.06 -13.28 15.84
CA ALA A 167 12.25 -14.39 15.29
C ALA A 167 11.61 -14.08 13.93
N HIS A 168 11.24 -12.83 13.67
CA HIS A 168 10.62 -12.37 12.42
C HIS A 168 10.82 -10.86 12.24
N GLY A 169 10.54 -10.36 11.04
CA GLY A 169 10.53 -8.94 10.73
C GLY A 169 9.24 -8.24 11.14
N ALA A 170 9.10 -6.97 10.74
CA ALA A 170 7.87 -6.21 10.88
C ALA A 170 7.45 -5.64 9.52
N HIS A 171 6.14 -5.59 9.31
CA HIS A 171 5.52 -5.05 8.11
C HIS A 171 4.49 -3.99 8.51
N ALA A 172 4.47 -2.87 7.80
CA ALA A 172 3.48 -1.81 8.00
C ALA A 172 2.99 -1.26 6.67
N TYR A 173 1.69 -0.98 6.64
CA TYR A 173 0.95 -0.40 5.53
C TYR A 173 0.21 0.83 6.06
N ASN A 174 0.62 2.01 5.61
CA ASN A 174 0.01 3.28 5.99
C ASN A 174 -0.65 3.91 4.78
N ASN A 175 -1.96 4.00 4.81
CA ASN A 175 -2.78 4.55 3.76
C ASN A 175 -3.06 6.03 4.03
N HIS A 176 -3.01 6.81 2.96
CA HIS A 176 -3.22 8.23 3.02
C HIS A 176 -4.16 8.66 1.90
N VAL A 177 -5.09 9.56 2.24
CA VAL A 177 -6.00 10.16 1.27
C VAL A 177 -5.94 11.67 1.43
N ILE A 178 -5.70 12.38 0.32
CA ILE A 178 -5.55 13.83 0.28
C ILE A 178 -6.62 14.44 -0.63
N ASN A 179 -7.24 15.51 -0.15
CA ASN A 179 -8.09 16.39 -0.95
C ASN A 179 -7.22 17.44 -1.67
N LEU A 180 -7.04 17.31 -2.98
CA LEU A 180 -6.20 18.20 -3.78
C LEU A 180 -6.75 19.63 -3.92
N LYS A 181 -8.02 19.89 -3.55
CA LYS A 181 -8.55 21.26 -3.49
C LYS A 181 -7.98 22.05 -2.32
N THR A 182 -7.68 21.37 -1.22
CA THR A 182 -7.23 22.00 0.04
C THR A 182 -5.79 21.64 0.39
N GLY A 183 -5.28 20.53 -0.12
CA GLY A 183 -4.03 19.90 0.31
C GLY A 183 -4.12 19.23 1.67
N ASN A 184 -5.31 19.01 2.24
CA ASN A 184 -5.47 18.36 3.54
C ASN A 184 -5.71 16.86 3.38
N ALA A 185 -5.30 16.08 4.38
CA ALA A 185 -5.79 14.71 4.56
C ALA A 185 -7.32 14.69 4.65
N ILE A 186 -7.93 13.64 4.10
CA ILE A 186 -9.35 13.31 4.27
C ILE A 186 -9.45 12.33 5.43
N THR A 187 -10.20 12.67 6.48
CA THR A 187 -10.42 11.77 7.64
C THR A 187 -11.76 11.06 7.55
N GLU A 188 -12.01 10.11 8.46
CA GLU A 188 -13.29 9.42 8.56
C GLU A 188 -14.44 10.41 8.85
N GLU A 189 -14.17 11.42 9.66
CA GLU A 189 -15.08 12.49 10.04
C GLU A 189 -15.41 13.42 8.87
N ASP A 190 -14.55 13.53 7.85
CA ASP A 190 -14.89 14.22 6.61
C ASP A 190 -15.86 13.39 5.76
N ILE A 191 -15.83 12.05 5.90
CA ILE A 191 -16.54 11.10 5.05
C ILE A 191 -17.92 10.73 5.62
N PHE A 192 -17.95 10.34 6.89
CA PHE A 192 -19.07 9.68 7.53
C PHE A 192 -19.87 10.61 8.45
N ILE A 193 -21.16 10.33 8.63
CA ILE A 193 -22.06 11.03 9.54
C ILE A 193 -21.63 10.87 11.00
N ASP A 194 -22.10 11.72 11.89
CA ASP A 194 -21.77 11.62 13.32
C ASP A 194 -22.21 10.27 13.92
N ASN A 195 -21.39 9.71 14.83
CA ASN A 195 -21.61 8.40 15.48
C ASN A 195 -21.62 7.20 14.50
N PHE A 196 -20.86 7.27 13.42
CA PHE A 196 -20.74 6.18 12.44
C PHE A 196 -20.03 4.92 12.98
N GLN A 197 -19.21 5.07 14.02
CA GLN A 197 -18.19 4.10 14.43
C GLN A 197 -18.74 2.69 14.67
N ASP A 198 -19.83 2.56 15.45
CA ASP A 198 -20.43 1.24 15.75
C ASP A 198 -21.02 0.58 14.50
N SER A 199 -21.64 1.37 13.62
CA SER A 199 -22.22 0.84 12.37
C SER A 199 -21.12 0.41 11.41
N LEU A 200 -20.04 1.19 11.32
CA LEU A 200 -18.90 0.86 10.47
C LEU A 200 -18.12 -0.34 11.01
N ALA A 201 -17.95 -0.45 12.33
CA ALA A 201 -17.37 -1.62 13.00
C ALA A 201 -18.13 -2.91 12.62
N GLN A 202 -19.46 -2.89 12.69
CA GLN A 202 -20.27 -4.05 12.28
C GLN A 202 -20.05 -4.43 10.81
N ILE A 203 -20.03 -3.45 9.91
CA ILE A 203 -19.79 -3.68 8.48
C ILE A 203 -18.39 -4.29 8.26
N LEU A 204 -17.37 -3.75 8.92
CA LEU A 204 -15.99 -4.26 8.83
C LEU A 204 -15.91 -5.73 9.29
N VAL A 205 -16.49 -6.04 10.45
CA VAL A 205 -16.53 -7.40 11.00
C VAL A 205 -17.28 -8.36 10.07
N ASP A 206 -18.42 -7.96 9.52
CA ASP A 206 -19.21 -8.78 8.59
C ASP A 206 -18.42 -9.09 7.31
N HIS A 207 -17.70 -8.09 6.78
CA HIS A 207 -16.83 -8.30 5.62
C HIS A 207 -15.65 -9.21 5.94
N ILE A 208 -15.00 -9.06 7.09
CA ILE A 208 -13.90 -9.95 7.53
C ILE A 208 -14.41 -11.38 7.69
N ALA A 209 -15.57 -11.59 8.31
CA ALA A 209 -16.19 -12.91 8.44
C ALA A 209 -16.46 -13.54 7.05
N LYS A 210 -17.02 -12.76 6.12
CA LYS A 210 -17.29 -13.20 4.75
C LYS A 210 -16.01 -13.55 3.99
N GLN A 211 -14.95 -12.75 4.10
CA GLN A 211 -13.64 -13.01 3.48
C GLN A 211 -13.02 -14.32 3.97
N ASN A 212 -13.26 -14.67 5.23
CA ASN A 212 -12.74 -15.89 5.86
C ASN A 212 -13.70 -17.09 5.75
N ASN A 213 -14.83 -16.96 5.03
CA ASN A 213 -15.87 -17.99 4.89
C ASN A 213 -16.43 -18.46 6.24
N VAL A 214 -16.65 -17.51 7.15
CA VAL A 214 -17.19 -17.73 8.49
C VAL A 214 -18.62 -17.20 8.56
N GLU A 215 -19.57 -18.01 9.04
CA GLU A 215 -20.99 -17.61 9.16
C GLU A 215 -21.26 -16.78 10.42
N ASN A 216 -20.63 -17.12 11.55
CA ASN A 216 -20.73 -16.36 12.80
C ASN A 216 -19.42 -15.61 13.02
N ALA A 217 -19.45 -14.28 12.98
CA ALA A 217 -18.25 -13.45 13.14
C ALA A 217 -17.39 -13.83 14.35
N LYS A 218 -17.98 -14.29 15.46
CA LYS A 218 -17.23 -14.72 16.65
C LYS A 218 -16.25 -15.87 16.36
N ASP A 219 -16.52 -16.68 15.35
CA ASP A 219 -15.62 -17.78 14.96
C ASP A 219 -14.33 -17.30 14.27
N LEU A 220 -14.21 -16.00 13.93
CA LEU A 220 -12.94 -15.39 13.52
C LEU A 220 -11.86 -15.55 14.61
N GLU A 221 -12.24 -15.51 15.89
CA GLU A 221 -11.33 -15.70 17.02
C GLU A 221 -10.69 -17.10 17.02
N ASN A 222 -11.34 -18.10 16.44
CA ASN A 222 -10.81 -19.46 16.32
C ASN A 222 -9.74 -19.61 15.23
N ILE A 223 -9.61 -18.62 14.34
CA ILE A 223 -8.67 -18.64 13.21
C ILE A 223 -7.58 -17.56 13.32
N GLY A 224 -7.42 -16.98 14.52
CA GLY A 224 -6.28 -16.10 14.83
C GLY A 224 -6.60 -14.62 14.87
N PHE A 225 -7.85 -14.21 14.62
CA PHE A 225 -8.28 -12.86 14.97
C PHE A 225 -8.40 -12.71 16.49
N PHE A 226 -8.24 -11.48 16.98
CA PHE A 226 -8.52 -11.13 18.37
C PHE A 226 -10.02 -10.92 18.56
N SER A 227 -10.41 -10.25 19.66
CA SER A 227 -11.81 -9.99 19.97
C SER A 227 -12.49 -9.22 18.84
N VAL A 228 -13.51 -9.82 18.21
CA VAL A 228 -14.26 -9.14 17.14
C VAL A 228 -15.02 -7.90 17.63
N GLU A 229 -15.28 -7.83 18.93
CA GLU A 229 -15.92 -6.69 19.60
C GLU A 229 -14.96 -5.49 19.74
N GLU A 230 -13.67 -5.68 19.49
CA GLU A 230 -12.64 -4.63 19.53
C GLU A 230 -12.23 -4.15 18.13
N ILE A 231 -12.84 -4.70 17.06
CA ILE A 231 -12.59 -4.28 15.69
C ILE A 231 -13.40 -3.02 15.40
N PHE A 232 -12.70 -1.89 15.34
CA PHE A 232 -13.25 -0.57 14.99
C PHE A 232 -12.52 0.03 13.80
N PRO A 233 -13.13 0.99 13.07
CA PRO A 233 -12.41 1.79 12.08
C PRO A 233 -11.14 2.42 12.69
N ASN A 234 -10.00 2.29 11.99
CA ASN A 234 -8.69 2.72 12.46
C ASN A 234 -8.13 3.95 11.73
N GLY A 235 -8.91 4.58 10.84
CA GLY A 235 -8.45 5.70 10.02
C GLY A 235 -7.40 5.35 8.96
N ASN A 236 -7.01 4.08 8.81
CA ASN A 236 -6.01 3.62 7.85
C ASN A 236 -6.68 3.10 6.56
N PHE A 237 -7.11 4.01 5.68
CA PHE A 237 -7.90 3.64 4.50
C PHE A 237 -7.45 4.31 3.20
N LEU A 238 -7.77 3.66 2.08
CA LEU A 238 -7.70 4.22 0.73
C LEU A 238 -9.11 4.50 0.19
N ILE A 239 -9.20 5.50 -0.69
CA ILE A 239 -10.42 5.82 -1.45
C ILE A 239 -10.12 5.59 -2.94
N ASP A 240 -11.05 4.96 -3.66
CA ASP A 240 -11.04 4.90 -5.11
C ASP A 240 -12.43 5.21 -5.71
N GLY A 241 -12.60 5.02 -7.02
CA GLY A 241 -13.89 5.27 -7.68
C GLY A 241 -15.03 4.29 -7.31
N ASN A 242 -14.74 3.26 -6.53
CA ASN A 242 -15.65 2.16 -6.22
C ASN A 242 -16.00 2.06 -4.73
N GLY A 243 -15.09 2.46 -3.84
CA GLY A 243 -15.32 2.36 -2.41
C GLY A 243 -14.15 2.83 -1.54
N ILE A 244 -14.14 2.31 -0.31
CA ILE A 244 -13.13 2.58 0.71
C ILE A 244 -12.47 1.27 1.10
N THR A 245 -11.14 1.18 1.06
CA THR A 245 -10.39 0.00 1.52
C THR A 245 -9.72 0.31 2.84
N TYR A 246 -10.13 -0.34 3.92
CA TYR A 246 -9.45 -0.30 5.21
C TYR A 246 -8.31 -1.30 5.25
N THR A 247 -7.19 -0.94 5.88
CA THR A 247 -6.07 -1.84 6.17
C THR A 247 -5.85 -1.91 7.66
N PHE A 248 -5.96 -3.12 8.20
CA PHE A 248 -5.52 -3.45 9.55
C PHE A 248 -4.16 -4.11 9.47
N ASN A 249 -3.14 -3.49 10.05
CA ASN A 249 -1.79 -4.02 10.11
C ASN A 249 -1.70 -5.26 11.00
N GLU A 250 -0.56 -5.94 10.91
CA GLU A 250 -0.24 -7.06 11.80
C GLU A 250 -0.39 -6.65 13.27
N TYR A 251 -0.95 -7.55 14.09
CA TYR A 251 -1.25 -7.31 15.50
C TYR A 251 -2.31 -6.25 15.81
N GLU A 252 -2.92 -5.58 14.83
CA GLU A 252 -4.04 -4.65 15.14
C GLU A 252 -5.30 -5.43 15.53
N ILE A 253 -5.69 -6.40 14.69
CA ILE A 253 -6.93 -7.18 14.91
C ILE A 253 -6.70 -8.70 14.91
N ALA A 254 -5.47 -9.15 14.64
CA ALA A 254 -5.15 -10.57 14.51
C ALA A 254 -3.68 -10.86 14.83
N ALA A 255 -3.39 -12.13 15.14
CA ALA A 255 -2.03 -12.59 15.34
C ALA A 255 -1.17 -12.43 14.07
N TYR A 256 0.14 -12.21 14.23
CA TYR A 256 1.12 -12.01 13.15
C TYR A 256 0.94 -12.93 11.93
N VAL A 257 0.70 -14.22 12.17
CA VAL A 257 0.59 -15.25 11.12
C VAL A 257 -0.60 -15.01 10.17
N VAL A 258 -1.61 -14.24 10.59
CA VAL A 258 -2.74 -13.83 9.74
C VAL A 258 -2.30 -12.75 8.74
N GLY A 259 -1.30 -11.95 9.09
CA GLY A 259 -0.84 -10.81 8.29
C GLY A 259 -1.80 -9.61 8.36
N ALA A 260 -1.52 -8.60 7.55
CA ALA A 260 -2.41 -7.45 7.40
C ALA A 260 -3.74 -7.85 6.75
N THR A 261 -4.85 -7.31 7.25
CA THR A 261 -6.20 -7.57 6.75
C THR A 261 -6.73 -6.36 5.99
N ASN A 262 -7.08 -6.54 4.72
CA ASN A 262 -7.67 -5.48 3.88
C ASN A 262 -9.18 -5.70 3.72
N VAL A 263 -9.97 -4.68 4.01
CA VAL A 263 -11.44 -4.73 3.98
C VAL A 263 -11.96 -3.68 3.01
N PHE A 264 -12.43 -4.12 1.84
CA PHE A 264 -13.01 -3.24 0.83
C PHE A 264 -14.51 -3.06 1.07
N LEU A 265 -14.94 -1.81 1.19
CA LEU A 265 -16.32 -1.39 1.43
C LEU A 265 -16.85 -0.65 0.18
N PRO A 266 -17.71 -1.31 -0.62
CA PRO A 266 -18.39 -0.67 -1.74
C PRO A 266 -19.24 0.53 -1.32
N TYR A 267 -19.27 1.59 -2.13
CA TYR A 267 -20.06 2.79 -1.79
C TYR A 267 -21.57 2.54 -1.64
N ASP A 268 -22.13 1.60 -2.41
CA ASP A 268 -23.55 1.25 -2.35
C ASP A 268 -23.94 0.58 -1.02
N GLU A 269 -23.01 -0.12 -0.37
CA GLU A 269 -23.23 -0.73 0.94
C GLU A 269 -23.15 0.28 2.09
N ILE A 270 -22.29 1.30 1.98
CA ILE A 270 -22.04 2.28 3.05
C ILE A 270 -22.72 3.63 2.84
N GLN A 271 -23.48 3.82 1.75
CA GLN A 271 -24.03 5.12 1.34
C GLN A 271 -24.82 5.83 2.45
N TYR A 272 -25.56 5.08 3.26
CA TYR A 272 -26.37 5.64 4.35
C TYR A 272 -25.55 6.18 5.53
N LEU A 273 -24.27 5.81 5.62
CA LEU A 273 -23.32 6.34 6.60
C LEU A 273 -22.56 7.57 6.10
N LEU A 274 -22.67 7.92 4.81
CA LEU A 274 -21.89 9.01 4.23
C LEU A 274 -22.55 10.37 4.46
N LYS A 275 -21.74 11.39 4.73
CA LYS A 275 -22.18 12.79 4.71
C LYS A 275 -22.59 13.19 3.30
N LYS A 276 -23.64 14.01 3.18
CA LYS A 276 -24.11 14.53 1.88
C LYS A 276 -23.06 15.38 1.17
N ASP A 277 -22.28 16.12 1.94
CA ASP A 277 -21.17 16.97 1.49
C ASP A 277 -19.80 16.29 1.61
N SER A 278 -19.78 14.97 1.83
CA SER A 278 -18.58 14.16 1.90
C SER A 278 -17.68 14.36 0.67
N PRO A 279 -16.34 14.37 0.81
CA PRO A 279 -15.42 14.41 -0.32
C PRO A 279 -15.66 13.30 -1.36
N VAL A 280 -16.20 12.14 -0.95
CA VAL A 280 -16.48 11.00 -1.85
C VAL A 280 -17.87 11.06 -2.49
N SER A 281 -18.75 11.98 -2.11
CA SER A 281 -20.12 12.11 -2.66
C SER A 281 -20.15 12.15 -4.19
N LYS A 282 -19.22 12.89 -4.80
CA LYS A 282 -19.04 13.01 -6.26
C LYS A 282 -18.67 11.70 -6.97
N LEU A 283 -18.19 10.70 -6.24
CA LEU A 283 -17.83 9.37 -6.77
C LEU A 283 -19.05 8.44 -6.86
N ILE A 284 -20.14 8.81 -6.18
CA ILE A 284 -21.36 8.01 -6.02
C ILE A 284 -22.46 8.53 -6.96
N GLU A 285 -22.58 9.85 -7.11
CA GLU A 285 -23.70 10.49 -7.82
C GLU A 285 -23.54 10.61 -9.36
N ASN A 286 -22.72 9.77 -9.99
CA ASN A 286 -22.53 9.77 -11.46
C ASN A 286 -22.62 8.37 -12.09
#